data_AF-A0A3D0P1U1-F1
#
_entry.id   AF-A0A3D0P1U1-F1
#
_cell.length_a   1.000
_cell.length_b   1.000
_cell.length_c   1.000
_cell.angle_alpha   90.00
_cell.angle_beta   90.00
_cell.angle_gamma   90.00
#
_symmetry.space_group_name_H-M   'P 1'
#
loop_
_entity.id
_entity.type
_entity.pdbx_description
1 polymer ?
#
loop_
_entity_poly.entity_id
_entity_poly.type
_entity_poly.pdbx_seq_one_letter_code
_entity_poly.pdbx_strand_id
1 'polypeptide(L)' 'MNRGKDMIKQIIFGVAALFAFGAVADVVAQPASLTGKRWSLMEMNGKAVSGSRAFIEFAEDAKQVSGNASCNRFFGG' A
#
# COMPACT_ATOMS: atom_id res chain seq x y z
N MET A 1 -18.28 24.45 50.34
CA MET A 1 -17.43 25.39 49.59
C MET A 1 -16.31 24.59 48.91
N ASN A 2 -16.59 23.92 47.79
CA ASN A 2 -15.61 23.07 47.06
C ASN A 2 -15.35 23.52 45.60
N ARG A 3 -15.93 24.66 45.18
CA ARG A 3 -15.90 25.15 43.80
C ARG A 3 -14.50 25.25 43.19
N GLY A 4 -13.48 25.59 43.98
CA GLY A 4 -12.10 25.68 43.49
C GLY A 4 -11.49 24.33 43.10
N LYS A 5 -11.78 23.26 43.86
CA LYS A 5 -11.29 21.91 43.58
C LYS A 5 -11.99 21.31 42.36
N ASP A 6 -13.27 21.62 42.19
CA ASP A 6 -14.08 21.16 41.07
C ASP A 6 -13.65 21.84 39.75
N MET A 7 -13.35 23.14 39.81
CA MET A 7 -12.84 23.90 38.67
C MET A 7 -11.43 23.44 38.24
N ILE A 8 -10.55 23.14 39.19
CA ILE A 8 -9.21 22.59 38.88
C ILE A 8 -9.32 21.19 38.25
N LYS A 9 -10.25 20.35 38.71
CA LYS A 9 -10.52 19.04 38.08
C LYS A 9 -11.01 19.17 36.64
N GLN A 10 -11.90 20.13 36.37
CA GLN A 10 -12.41 20.38 35.02
C GLN A 10 -11.33 20.94 34.08
N ILE A 11 -10.45 21.82 34.58
CA ILE A 11 -9.31 22.35 33.81
C ILE A 11 -8.30 21.25 33.50
N ILE A 12 -7.97 20.38 34.47
CA ILE A 12 -7.06 19.24 34.26
C ILE A 12 -7.63 18.24 33.24
N PHE A 13 -8.92 17.90 33.34
CA PHE A 13 -9.58 17.03 32.37
C PHE A 13 -9.63 17.65 30.96
N GLY A 14 -9.84 18.97 30.85
CA GLY A 14 -9.89 19.67 29.57
C GLY A 14 -8.55 19.75 28.84
N VAL A 15 -7.44 19.93 29.57
CA VAL A 15 -6.09 19.98 28.98
C VAL A 15 -5.62 18.60 28.52
N ALA A 16 -5.94 17.53 29.24
CA ALA A 16 -5.61 16.16 28.83
C ALA A 16 -6.31 15.74 27.52
N ALA A 17 -7.53 16.23 27.28
CA ALA A 17 -8.28 15.95 26.04
C ALA A 17 -7.68 16.66 24.80
N LEU A 18 -6.97 17.78 24.96
CA LEU A 18 -6.37 18.51 23.84
C LEU A 18 -5.08 17.87 23.28
N PHE A 19 -4.45 16.95 24.00
CA PHE A 19 -3.22 16.27 23.55
C PHE A 19 -3.45 14.90 22.89
N ALA A 20 -4.69 14.43 22.80
CA ALA A 20 -4.99 13.08 22.29
C ALA A 20 -5.10 12.97 20.75
N PHE A 21 -4.96 14.07 20.01
CA PHE A 21 -5.15 14.11 18.55
C PHE A 21 -3.84 14.31 17.78
N GLY A 22 -2.83 13.47 18.07
CA GLY A 22 -1.49 13.61 17.50
C GLY A 22 -0.85 12.31 16.97
N ALA A 23 -1.57 11.19 16.97
CA ALA A 23 -1.04 9.96 16.38
C ALA A 23 -1.24 9.99 14.86
N VAL A 24 -0.24 10.50 14.13
CA VAL A 24 -0.07 10.15 12.71
C VAL A 24 0.33 8.68 12.67
N ALA A 25 -0.60 7.81 12.34
CA ALA A 25 -0.25 6.43 12.00
C ALA A 25 0.52 6.47 10.68
N ASP A 26 1.75 5.95 10.68
CA ASP A 26 2.47 5.72 9.43
C ASP A 26 1.62 4.80 8.55
N VAL A 27 1.14 5.33 7.42
CA VAL A 27 0.51 4.51 6.39
C VAL A 27 1.62 3.73 5.71
N VAL A 28 1.93 2.56 6.28
CA VAL A 28 2.81 1.59 5.64
C VAL A 28 2.06 1.03 4.43
N ALA A 29 2.56 1.31 3.22
CA ALA A 29 2.03 0.73 2.01
C ALA A 29 2.17 -0.79 2.08
N GLN A 30 1.05 -1.50 2.14
CA GLN A 30 1.05 -2.95 2.10
C GLN A 30 1.57 -3.41 0.74
N PRO A 31 2.50 -4.38 0.68
CA PRO A 31 2.98 -4.90 -0.59
C PRO A 31 1.81 -5.51 -1.37
N ALA A 32 1.63 -5.04 -2.59
CA ALA A 32 0.63 -5.62 -3.47
C ALA A 32 1.04 -7.06 -3.81
N SER A 33 0.11 -8.01 -3.66
CA SER A 33 0.36 -9.37 -4.17
C SER A 33 0.62 -9.33 -5.67
N LEU A 34 1.68 -10.05 -6.07
CA LEU A 34 2.04 -10.27 -7.47
C LEU A 34 1.19 -11.38 -8.10
N THR A 35 0.66 -12.29 -7.28
CA THR A 35 -0.09 -13.48 -7.70
C THR A 35 -1.57 -13.16 -7.90
N GLY A 36 -2.27 -14.00 -8.67
CA GLY A 36 -3.68 -13.78 -9.02
C GLY A 36 -3.92 -12.61 -9.97
N LYS A 37 -2.86 -12.09 -10.60
CA LYS A 37 -2.91 -10.94 -11.51
C LYS A 37 -1.99 -11.14 -12.71
N ARG A 38 -2.35 -10.51 -13.83
CA ARG A 38 -1.51 -10.31 -15.01
C ARG A 38 -0.98 -8.89 -15.04
N TRP A 39 0.34 -8.73 -15.09
CA TRP A 39 0.98 -7.42 -15.19
C TRP A 39 1.37 -7.16 -16.64
N SER A 40 0.85 -6.07 -17.22
CA SER A 40 1.11 -5.71 -18.62
C SER A 40 2.13 -4.58 -18.71
N LEU A 41 2.94 -4.58 -19.77
CA LEU A 41 3.95 -3.53 -20.01
C LEU A 41 3.28 -2.22 -20.44
N MET A 42 3.42 -1.17 -19.63
CA MET A 42 2.86 0.16 -19.90
C MET A 42 3.90 1.16 -20.41
N GLU A 43 5.15 1.06 -19.93
CA GLU A 43 6.23 1.99 -20.26
C GLU A 43 7.57 1.25 -20.27
N MET A 44 8.46 1.62 -21.18
CA MET A 44 9.83 1.15 -21.22
C MET A 44 10.78 2.32 -21.50
N ASN A 45 11.78 2.50 -20.63
CA ASN A 45 12.78 3.56 -20.75
C ASN A 45 12.17 4.97 -20.93
N GLY A 46 11.15 5.32 -20.13
CA GLY A 46 10.51 6.65 -20.21
C GLY A 46 9.57 6.84 -21.39
N LYS A 47 9.30 5.79 -22.19
CA LYS A 47 8.41 5.85 -23.34
C LYS A 47 7.22 4.93 -23.12
N ALA A 48 6.03 5.52 -23.22
CA ALA A 48 4.78 4.76 -23.18
C ALA A 48 4.76 3.71 -24.29
N VAL A 49 4.30 2.51 -23.94
CA VAL A 49 4.18 1.38 -24.85
C VAL A 49 2.70 1.13 -25.11
N SER A 50 2.19 1.59 -26.25
CA SER A 50 0.80 1.40 -26.64
C SER A 50 0.60 0.08 -27.40
N GLY A 51 -0.46 -0.68 -27.07
CA GLY A 51 -0.86 -1.86 -27.83
C GLY A 51 0.04 -3.09 -27.67
N SER A 52 0.96 -3.07 -26.70
CA SER A 52 1.79 -4.23 -26.40
C SER A 52 0.97 -5.37 -25.81
N ARG A 53 1.24 -6.59 -26.29
CA ARG A 53 0.73 -7.84 -25.70
C ARG A 53 1.71 -8.43 -24.68
N ALA A 54 2.74 -7.68 -24.29
CA ALA A 54 3.73 -8.15 -23.35
C ALA A 54 3.19 -8.13 -21.92
N PHE A 55 3.38 -9.24 -21.21
CA PHE A 55 2.89 -9.41 -19.86
C PHE A 55 3.78 -10.37 -19.06
N ILE A 56 3.63 -10.32 -17.74
CA ILE A 56 4.21 -11.27 -16.77
C ILE A 56 3.14 -11.71 -15.75
N GLU A 57 3.16 -12.99 -15.41
CA GLU A 57 2.27 -13.64 -14.45
C GLU A 57 3.06 -14.50 -13.47
N PHE A 58 2.59 -14.54 -12.22
CA PHE A 58 3.18 -15.31 -11.13
C PHE A 58 2.16 -16.33 -10.62
N ALA A 59 2.53 -17.61 -10.72
CA ALA A 59 1.74 -18.72 -10.22
C ALA A 59 2.35 -19.23 -8.90
N GLU A 60 1.68 -18.94 -7.79
CA GLU A 60 2.14 -19.30 -6.44
C GLU A 60 2.18 -20.82 -6.25
N ASP A 61 1.10 -21.50 -6.62
CA ASP A 61 0.94 -22.95 -6.45
C ASP A 61 2.02 -23.73 -7.21
N ALA A 62 2.38 -23.26 -8.40
CA ALA A 62 3.38 -23.88 -9.25
C ALA A 62 4.80 -23.39 -8.98
N LYS A 63 4.98 -22.36 -8.15
CA LYS A 63 6.26 -21.62 -7.97
C LYS A 63 6.91 -21.20 -9.29
N GLN A 64 6.09 -20.75 -10.23
CA GLN A 64 6.52 -20.44 -11.59
C GLN A 64 6.23 -18.99 -11.96
N VAL A 65 7.07 -18.46 -12.83
CA VAL A 65 6.86 -17.23 -13.58
C VAL A 65 6.65 -17.57 -15.04
N SER A 66 5.73 -16.89 -15.69
CA SER A 66 5.54 -16.98 -17.14
C SER A 66 5.15 -15.65 -17.74
N GLY A 67 5.35 -15.50 -19.04
CA GLY A 67 4.95 -14.28 -19.71
C GLY A 67 5.19 -14.29 -21.21
N ASN A 68 4.86 -13.14 -21.80
CA ASN A 68 5.04 -12.85 -23.20
C ASN A 68 5.84 -11.55 -23.36
N ALA A 69 6.83 -11.55 -24.22
CA ALA A 69 7.58 -10.40 -24.70
C ALA A 69 7.27 -10.17 -26.19
N SER A 70 5.99 -9.94 -26.49
CA SER A 70 5.40 -9.81 -27.84
C SER A 70 5.41 -11.09 -28.68
N CYS A 71 6.56 -11.44 -29.28
CA CYS A 71 6.71 -12.63 -30.12
C CYS A 71 7.28 -13.82 -29.35
N ASN A 72 8.00 -13.53 -28.26
CA ASN A 72 8.68 -14.54 -27.47
C ASN A 72 7.89 -14.83 -26.20
N ARG A 73 7.76 -16.10 -25.85
CA ARG A 73 7.27 -16.49 -24.53
C ARG A 73 8.46 -16.81 -23.63
N PHE A 74 8.31 -16.53 -22.34
CA PHE A 74 9.29 -16.91 -21.33
C PHE A 74 8.59 -17.61 -20.18
N PHE A 75 9.32 -18.50 -19.52
CA PHE A 75 8.88 -19.24 -18.35
C PHE A 75 10.09 -19.56 -17.48
N GLY A 76 9.86 -19.78 -16.19
CA GLY A 76 10.91 -20.15 -15.23
C GLY A 76 10.31 -20.53 -13.88
N GLY A 77 11.06 -21.25 -13.06
CA GLY A 77 10.63 -21.78 -11.77
C GLY A 77 11.45 -22.98 -11.38
#